data_AF-A0A958FBT0-F1
#
_entry.id   AF-A0A958FBT0-F1
#
_cell.length_a   1.000
_cell.length_b   1.000
_cell.length_c   1.000
_cell.angle_alpha   90.00
_cell.angle_beta   90.00
_cell.angle_gamma   90.00
#
_symmetry.space_group_name_H-M   'P 1'
#
loop_
_entity.id
_entity.type
_entity.pdbx_description
1 polymer ?
#
loop_
_entity_poly.entity_id
_entity_poly.type
_entity_poly.pdbx_seq_one_letter_code
_entity_poly.pdbx_strand_id
1 'polypeptide(L)'
;IEYQNVPRVFLRIAAVNPEALREVKEKNNYNSDQWLNYYRSLPATASWTVDMPDDGDYQTHSVEIKMPALPNGQYKVLMGTDADFSREGQAVATGGTWISNLGFVIQTDPEQETGFFVFDRESGKPLEGVSAQSWLLERSGRQGNRETKSKLFRTDKNGYFQMASLSKNRYERYRIDFQYRGDRLFLEDYFTQGYRYPTPRTQAQTRTFFFLDRAIYRPGQTVYFKGIMIESSEGENQILPGRKTTVTLYDVNNQKVASLDLTSNDYGTFSGSF
;
A
#
# COMPACT_ATOMS: atom_id res chain seq x y z
N ILE A 1 13.50 -9.25 10.32
CA ILE A 1 14.73 -8.44 10.46
C ILE A 1 15.60 -8.77 9.28
N GLU A 2 16.11 -7.76 8.58
CA GLU A 2 17.17 -7.92 7.59
C GLU A 2 18.49 -7.47 8.24
N TYR A 3 19.55 -8.25 8.09
CA TYR A 3 20.85 -7.99 8.74
C TYR A 3 22.02 -8.48 7.87
N GLN A 4 23.20 -7.92 8.10
CA GLN A 4 24.44 -8.29 7.41
C GLN A 4 25.60 -8.16 8.40
N ASN A 5 26.31 -9.25 8.68
CA ASN A 5 27.48 -9.27 9.59
C ASN A 5 27.22 -8.68 10.99
N VAL A 6 26.00 -8.84 11.52
CA VAL A 6 25.61 -8.37 12.86
C VAL A 6 25.36 -9.60 13.73
N PRO A 7 26.21 -9.91 14.74
CA PRO A 7 26.08 -11.14 15.53
C PRO A 7 24.95 -11.08 16.56
N ARG A 8 24.57 -9.88 17.00
CA ARG A 8 23.54 -9.67 18.03
C ARG A 8 22.86 -8.33 17.82
N VAL A 9 21.56 -8.29 18.12
CA VAL A 9 20.80 -7.04 18.24
C VAL A 9 20.14 -6.92 19.60
N PHE A 10 19.97 -5.68 20.03
CA PHE A 10 19.23 -5.28 21.21
C PHE A 10 17.89 -4.71 20.77
N LEU A 11 16.81 -5.16 21.41
CA LEU A 11 15.47 -4.67 21.15
C LEU A 11 14.86 -4.06 22.39
N ARG A 12 14.10 -2.99 22.18
CA ARG A 12 13.30 -2.32 23.22
C ARG A 12 11.98 -1.90 22.64
N ILE A 13 10.92 -2.07 23.42
CA ILE A 13 9.58 -1.58 23.09
C ILE A 13 9.22 -0.50 24.10
N ALA A 14 8.72 0.63 23.61
CA ALA A 14 8.16 1.69 24.42
C ALA A 14 6.71 1.94 24.00
N ALA A 15 5.79 1.92 24.96
CA ALA A 15 4.43 2.41 24.74
C ALA A 15 4.48 3.91 24.44
N VAL A 16 3.71 4.35 23.45
CA VAL A 16 3.63 5.76 23.05
C VAL A 16 2.20 6.26 23.19
N ASN A 17 2.07 7.53 23.55
CA ASN A 17 0.78 8.21 23.59
C ASN A 17 0.55 8.92 22.23
N PRO A 18 -0.48 8.53 21.44
CA PRO A 18 -0.72 9.10 20.11
C PRO A 18 -0.95 10.61 20.13
N GLU A 19 -1.68 11.11 21.13
CA GLU A 19 -1.95 12.54 21.29
C GLU A 19 -0.65 13.31 21.58
N ALA A 20 0.20 12.78 22.46
CA ALA A 20 1.50 13.36 22.75
C ALA A 20 2.40 13.37 21.50
N LEU A 21 2.44 12.28 20.73
CA LEU A 21 3.21 12.22 19.48
C LEU A 21 2.74 13.25 18.47
N ARG A 22 1.43 13.46 18.36
CA ARG A 22 0.85 14.45 17.45
C ARG A 22 1.24 15.87 17.86
N GLU A 23 1.10 16.21 19.13
CA GLU A 23 1.49 17.52 19.65
C GLU A 23 2.99 17.79 19.43
N VAL A 24 3.82 16.77 19.65
CA VAL A 24 5.27 16.81 19.42
C VAL A 24 5.59 17.01 17.93
N LYS A 25 4.88 16.32 17.01
CA LYS A 25 4.99 16.49 15.54
C LYS A 25 4.54 17.88 15.07
N GLU A 26 3.47 18.43 15.66
CA GLU A 26 2.92 19.73 15.28
C GLU A 26 3.76 20.91 15.79
N LYS A 27 4.38 20.79 16.97
CA LYS A 27 5.17 21.86 17.59
C LYS A 27 6.63 21.90 17.14
N ASN A 28 7.18 20.79 16.65
CA ASN A 28 8.61 20.67 16.42
C ASN A 28 8.92 19.98 15.10
N ASN A 29 9.84 20.54 14.33
CA ASN A 29 10.39 19.92 13.13
C ASN A 29 11.53 18.95 13.52
N TYR A 30 11.20 17.95 14.35
CA TYR A 30 12.20 17.06 14.95
C TYR A 30 12.96 16.25 13.89
N ASN A 31 14.29 16.31 13.94
CA ASN A 31 15.14 15.42 13.15
C ASN A 31 15.14 13.99 13.73
N SER A 32 15.72 13.03 13.00
CA SER A 32 15.73 11.61 13.40
C SER A 32 16.31 11.34 14.79
N ASP A 33 17.25 12.17 15.24
CA ASP A 33 18.00 11.93 16.49
C ASP A 33 17.21 12.40 17.70
N GLN A 34 16.50 13.51 17.57
CA GLN A 34 15.62 14.00 18.62
C GLN A 34 14.45 13.04 18.85
N TRP A 35 13.88 12.46 17.79
CA TRP A 35 12.88 11.40 17.90
C TRP A 35 13.44 10.15 18.60
N LEU A 36 14.63 9.71 18.22
CA LEU A 36 15.29 8.58 18.87
C LEU A 36 15.51 8.84 20.36
N ASN A 37 15.99 10.03 20.74
CA ASN A 37 16.18 10.41 22.14
C ASN A 37 14.86 10.47 22.92
N TYR A 38 13.79 10.97 22.31
CA TYR A 38 12.46 10.93 22.90
C TYR A 38 12.02 9.47 23.15
N TYR A 39 12.15 8.57 22.17
CA TYR A 39 11.75 7.18 22.38
C TYR A 39 12.63 6.43 23.40
N ARG A 40 13.92 6.77 23.47
CA ARG A 40 14.85 6.23 24.50
C ARG A 40 14.48 6.67 25.92
N SER A 41 13.89 7.86 26.08
CA SER A 41 13.51 8.40 27.39
C SER A 41 12.19 7.83 27.93
N LEU A 42 11.36 7.23 27.07
CA LEU A 42 10.11 6.57 27.50
C LEU A 42 10.38 5.29 28.28
N PRO A 43 9.57 4.94 29.30
CA PRO A 43 9.70 3.66 30.01
C PRO A 43 9.66 2.47 29.05
N ALA A 44 10.55 1.51 29.24
CA ALA A 44 10.54 0.27 28.47
C ALA A 44 9.34 -0.60 28.89
N THR A 45 8.51 -0.98 27.93
CA THR A 45 7.46 -2.00 28.12
C THR A 45 8.06 -3.41 28.08
N ALA A 46 9.06 -3.61 27.22
CA ALA A 46 9.83 -4.84 27.13
C ALA A 46 11.20 -4.55 26.52
N SER A 47 12.22 -5.33 26.90
CA SER A 47 13.55 -5.30 26.29
C SER A 47 14.14 -6.70 26.28
N TRP A 48 14.82 -7.06 25.20
CA TRP A 48 15.50 -8.36 25.07
C TRP A 48 16.60 -8.28 24.00
N THR A 49 17.40 -9.34 23.89
CA THR A 49 18.43 -9.48 22.87
C THR A 49 18.14 -10.69 22.00
N VAL A 50 18.61 -10.64 20.75
CA VAL A 50 18.56 -11.77 19.82
C VAL A 50 19.94 -11.96 19.24
N ASP A 51 20.48 -13.17 19.38
CA ASP A 51 21.67 -13.61 18.66
C ASP A 51 21.28 -13.97 17.23
N MET A 52 22.01 -13.43 16.27
CA MET A 52 21.74 -13.68 14.86
C MET A 52 22.46 -14.95 14.39
N PRO A 53 21.85 -15.74 13.51
CA PRO A 53 22.57 -16.79 12.79
C PRO A 53 23.79 -16.22 12.05
N ASP A 54 24.83 -17.04 11.92
CA ASP A 54 26.02 -16.73 11.14
C ASP A 54 26.26 -17.87 10.15
N ASP A 55 25.97 -17.61 8.87
CA ASP A 55 26.15 -18.56 7.78
C ASP A 55 27.60 -18.53 7.22
N GLY A 56 28.48 -17.70 7.78
CA GLY A 56 29.88 -17.56 7.38
C GLY A 56 30.09 -16.86 6.03
N ASP A 57 29.05 -16.21 5.50
CA ASP A 57 29.12 -15.37 4.32
C ASP A 57 28.96 -13.88 4.67
N TYR A 58 29.20 -13.02 3.70
CA TYR A 58 29.04 -11.57 3.85
C TYR A 58 27.76 -11.06 3.19
N GLN A 59 26.75 -11.91 3.00
CA GLN A 59 25.50 -11.56 2.34
C GLN A 59 24.48 -10.99 3.34
N THR A 60 23.42 -10.37 2.81
CA THR A 60 22.28 -9.95 3.61
C THR A 60 21.35 -11.13 3.86
N HIS A 61 21.01 -11.34 5.12
CA HIS A 61 20.10 -12.40 5.57
C HIS A 61 18.84 -11.81 6.19
N SER A 62 17.80 -12.63 6.29
CA SER A 62 16.57 -12.25 6.97
C SER A 62 16.09 -13.31 7.95
N VAL A 63 15.63 -12.86 9.12
CA VAL A 63 15.08 -13.72 10.18
C VAL A 63 13.79 -13.13 10.75
N GLU A 64 12.87 -13.99 11.13
CA GLU A 64 11.71 -13.63 11.95
C GLU A 64 12.06 -13.81 13.42
N ILE A 65 11.67 -12.84 14.25
CA ILE A 65 11.90 -12.89 15.69
C ILE A 65 10.57 -12.87 16.44
N LYS A 66 10.52 -13.60 17.55
CA LYS A 66 9.34 -13.60 18.42
C LYS A 66 9.27 -12.29 19.20
N MET A 67 8.14 -11.59 19.06
CA MET A 67 7.82 -10.42 19.88
C MET A 67 7.10 -10.85 21.16
N PRO A 68 7.34 -10.17 22.30
CA PRO A 68 6.57 -10.40 23.52
C PRO A 68 5.10 -10.01 23.31
N ALA A 69 4.19 -10.67 24.04
CA ALA A 69 2.79 -10.27 24.05
C ALA A 69 2.64 -8.89 24.70
N LEU A 70 1.81 -8.03 24.10
CA LEU A 70 1.59 -6.65 24.54
C LEU A 70 0.09 -6.38 24.64
N PRO A 71 -0.34 -5.55 25.61
CA PRO A 71 -1.70 -5.02 25.62
C PRO A 71 -1.99 -4.15 24.40
N ASN A 72 -3.28 -3.96 24.08
CA ASN A 72 -3.70 -3.05 23.02
C ASN A 72 -3.15 -1.63 23.24
N GLY A 73 -2.68 -1.01 22.17
CA GLY A 73 -2.08 0.32 22.21
C GLY A 73 -1.09 0.59 21.09
N GLN A 74 -0.49 1.78 21.11
CA GLN A 74 0.54 2.17 20.17
C GLN A 74 1.92 2.01 20.81
N TYR A 75 2.86 1.47 20.04
CA TYR A 75 4.23 1.22 20.50
C TYR A 75 5.26 1.67 19.46
N LYS A 76 6.45 1.99 19.97
CA LYS A 76 7.68 2.12 19.19
C LYS A 76 8.62 0.98 19.56
N VAL A 77 9.11 0.29 18.54
CA VAL A 77 10.13 -0.74 18.65
C VAL A 77 11.44 -0.13 18.23
N LEU A 78 12.43 -0.14 19.12
CA LEU A 78 13.81 0.24 18.85
C LEU A 78 14.62 -1.04 18.68
N MET A 79 15.52 -1.02 17.70
CA MET A 79 16.47 -2.08 17.43
C MET A 79 17.84 -1.46 17.23
N GLY A 80 18.83 -1.92 17.98
CA GLY A 80 20.20 -1.41 17.94
C GLY A 80 21.23 -2.52 17.89
N THR A 81 22.43 -2.22 17.39
CA THR A 81 23.61 -3.08 17.54
C THR A 81 24.25 -2.96 18.93
N ASP A 82 23.79 -2.01 19.73
CA ASP A 82 24.17 -1.77 21.12
C ASP A 82 22.93 -1.56 22.02
N ALA A 83 23.11 -1.72 23.34
CA ALA A 83 22.03 -1.59 24.31
C ALA A 83 21.57 -0.13 24.52
N ASP A 84 22.41 0.85 24.18
CA ASP A 84 22.10 2.27 24.35
C ASP A 84 21.35 2.86 23.14
N PHE A 85 21.22 2.08 22.06
CA PHE A 85 20.60 2.50 20.80
C PHE A 85 21.29 3.75 20.23
N SER A 86 22.63 3.75 20.23
CA SER A 86 23.44 4.87 19.74
C SER A 86 23.46 4.92 18.21
N ARG A 87 23.77 6.10 17.66
CA ARG A 87 24.15 6.27 16.25
C ARG A 87 25.65 6.43 16.04
N GLU A 88 26.42 6.54 17.12
CA GLU A 88 27.85 6.75 17.06
C GLU A 88 28.57 5.43 16.81
N GLY A 89 28.90 5.15 15.54
CA GLY A 89 29.53 3.90 15.13
C GLY A 89 28.65 2.66 15.30
N GLN A 90 27.35 2.85 15.57
CA GLN A 90 26.36 1.82 15.79
C GLN A 90 25.18 2.01 14.85
N ALA A 91 24.47 0.91 14.55
CA ALA A 91 23.26 0.95 13.75
C ALA A 91 22.04 0.90 14.66
N VAL A 92 21.08 1.80 14.41
CA VAL A 92 19.80 1.84 15.13
C VAL A 92 18.64 2.13 14.17
N ALA A 93 17.59 1.33 14.32
CA ALA A 93 16.34 1.44 13.60
C ALA A 93 15.16 1.58 14.58
N THR A 94 14.12 2.29 14.15
CA THR A 94 12.88 2.42 14.93
C THR A 94 11.67 2.11 14.06
N GLY A 95 10.75 1.27 14.53
CA GLY A 95 9.49 0.96 13.88
C GLY A 95 8.30 1.33 14.76
N GLY A 96 7.22 1.87 14.18
CA GLY A 96 5.96 2.07 14.91
C GLY A 96 5.00 0.91 14.66
N THR A 97 4.22 0.53 15.68
CA THR A 97 3.15 -0.47 15.51
C THR A 97 1.97 -0.18 16.42
N TRP A 98 0.80 -0.63 16.00
CA TRP A 98 -0.41 -0.71 16.82
C TRP A 98 -0.71 -2.17 17.13
N ILE A 99 -0.91 -2.46 18.41
CA ILE A 99 -1.47 -3.72 18.87
C ILE A 99 -2.97 -3.48 19.06
N SER A 100 -3.77 -4.13 18.23
CA SER A 100 -5.22 -3.95 18.19
C SER A 100 -5.90 -5.20 17.62
N ASN A 101 -7.06 -5.52 18.16
CA ASN A 101 -7.95 -6.58 17.65
C ASN A 101 -8.80 -6.09 16.48
N LEU A 102 -8.73 -4.81 16.11
CA LEU A 102 -9.47 -4.24 14.99
C LEU A 102 -8.77 -4.60 13.66
N GLY A 103 -9.54 -5.15 12.73
CA GLY A 103 -9.21 -5.28 11.31
C GLY A 103 -10.18 -4.46 10.47
N PHE A 104 -9.76 -4.05 9.27
CA PHE A 104 -10.64 -3.34 8.35
C PHE A 104 -10.32 -3.67 6.89
N VAL A 105 -11.32 -3.50 6.03
CA VAL A 105 -11.17 -3.46 4.58
C VAL A 105 -11.85 -2.22 4.03
N ILE A 106 -11.27 -1.66 2.96
CA ILE A 106 -11.76 -0.45 2.30
C ILE A 106 -12.41 -0.87 0.98
N GLN A 107 -13.60 -0.35 0.73
CA GLN A 107 -14.30 -0.46 -0.54
C GLN A 107 -14.52 0.95 -1.08
N THR A 108 -14.15 1.20 -2.35
CA THR A 108 -14.48 2.45 -3.03
C THR A 108 -15.51 2.17 -4.11
N ASP A 109 -16.67 2.83 -4.01
CA ASP A 109 -17.75 2.72 -4.98
C ASP A 109 -17.41 3.49 -6.28
N PRO A 110 -17.91 3.07 -7.46
CA PRO A 110 -18.04 3.91 -8.65
C PRO A 110 -18.45 5.37 -8.43
N GLU A 111 -19.32 5.67 -7.47
CA GLU A 111 -19.76 7.02 -7.07
C GLU A 111 -18.72 7.78 -6.21
N GLN A 112 -17.51 7.22 -6.06
CA GLN A 112 -16.38 7.74 -5.29
C GLN A 112 -16.59 7.82 -3.77
N GLU A 113 -17.62 7.18 -3.25
CA GLU A 113 -17.80 7.04 -1.80
C GLU A 113 -16.84 5.96 -1.27
N THR A 114 -16.28 6.21 -0.08
CA THR A 114 -15.39 5.25 0.56
C THR A 114 -16.14 4.54 1.69
N GLY A 115 -16.43 3.27 1.48
CA GLY A 115 -16.96 2.35 2.47
C GLY A 115 -15.83 1.64 3.24
N PHE A 116 -16.10 1.35 4.50
CA PHE A 116 -15.21 0.62 5.39
C PHE A 116 -15.99 -0.50 6.06
N PHE A 117 -15.45 -1.71 6.01
CA PHE A 117 -15.88 -2.79 6.89
C PHE A 117 -14.86 -2.95 7.99
N VAL A 118 -15.29 -2.91 9.24
CA VAL A 118 -14.47 -3.13 10.43
C VAL A 118 -14.91 -4.42 11.11
N PHE A 119 -13.95 -5.24 11.46
CA PHE A 119 -14.17 -6.58 11.99
C PHE A 119 -13.14 -6.93 13.07
N ASP A 120 -13.44 -7.94 13.86
CA ASP A 120 -12.51 -8.55 14.79
C ASP A 120 -11.45 -9.33 14.00
N ARG A 121 -10.19 -8.95 14.14
CA ARG A 121 -9.09 -9.44 13.30
C ARG A 121 -8.84 -10.95 13.45
N GLU A 122 -9.13 -11.50 14.62
CA GLU A 122 -8.90 -12.92 14.90
C GLU A 122 -10.06 -13.78 14.34
N SER A 123 -11.30 -13.41 14.63
CA SER A 123 -12.47 -14.19 14.25
C SER A 123 -13.05 -13.83 12.87
N GLY A 124 -12.68 -12.69 12.30
CA GLY A 124 -13.24 -12.15 11.06
C GLY A 124 -14.68 -11.64 11.18
N LYS A 125 -15.25 -11.62 12.40
CA LYS A 125 -16.66 -11.22 12.61
C LYS A 125 -16.82 -9.71 12.50
N PRO A 126 -17.90 -9.22 11.85
CA PRO A 126 -18.17 -7.79 11.78
C PRO A 126 -18.37 -7.19 13.18
N LEU A 127 -17.86 -5.97 13.37
CA LEU A 127 -17.98 -5.26 14.65
C LEU A 127 -18.96 -4.10 14.53
N GLU A 128 -20.12 -4.22 15.19
CA GLU A 128 -21.11 -3.15 15.29
C GLU A 128 -20.70 -2.08 16.32
N GLY A 129 -20.94 -0.81 15.98
CA GLY A 129 -20.80 0.32 16.90
C GLY A 129 -19.36 0.83 17.07
N VAL A 130 -18.40 0.37 16.27
CA VAL A 130 -17.04 0.92 16.21
C VAL A 130 -17.11 2.39 15.84
N SER A 131 -16.48 3.22 16.66
CA SER A 131 -16.36 4.65 16.40
C SER A 131 -15.25 4.88 15.38
N ALA A 132 -15.55 5.59 14.29
CA ALA A 132 -14.56 5.95 13.27
C ALA A 132 -14.52 7.46 13.08
N GLN A 133 -13.44 8.09 13.55
CA GLN A 133 -13.20 9.52 13.38
C GLN A 133 -12.22 9.74 12.22
N SER A 134 -12.67 10.39 11.16
CA SER A 134 -11.78 10.80 10.06
C SER A 134 -11.17 12.18 10.33
N TRP A 135 -9.93 12.33 9.90
CA TRP A 135 -9.12 13.54 9.99
C TRP A 135 -8.68 13.95 8.59
N LEU A 136 -9.16 15.09 8.13
CA LEU A 136 -8.91 15.61 6.79
C LEU A 136 -7.67 16.48 6.77
N LEU A 137 -6.80 16.27 5.78
CA LEU A 137 -5.66 17.15 5.51
C LEU A 137 -6.09 18.33 4.63
N GLU A 138 -6.26 19.49 5.24
CA GLU A 138 -6.49 20.75 4.56
C GLU A 138 -5.15 21.39 4.19
N ARG A 139 -4.93 21.63 2.89
CA ARG A 139 -3.77 22.39 2.42
C ARG A 139 -4.08 23.88 2.48
N SER A 140 -3.54 24.59 3.47
CA SER A 140 -3.65 26.05 3.56
C SER A 140 -2.36 26.70 3.06
N GLY A 141 -2.39 27.32 1.87
CA GLY A 141 -1.23 27.84 1.13
C GLY A 141 -0.06 28.34 2.00
N ARG A 142 -0.11 29.58 2.50
CA ARG A 142 0.99 30.18 3.30
C ARG A 142 1.07 29.70 4.75
N GLN A 143 0.07 28.99 5.27
CA GLN A 143 -0.02 28.60 6.68
C GLN A 143 0.34 27.13 6.94
N GLY A 144 0.70 26.37 5.90
CA GLY A 144 1.04 24.96 6.00
C GLY A 144 -0.18 24.04 5.96
N ASN A 145 0.07 22.74 6.04
CA ASN A 145 -1.00 21.75 6.08
C ASN A 145 -1.61 21.71 7.48
N ARG A 146 -2.94 21.66 7.57
CA ARG A 146 -3.68 21.50 8.83
C ARG A 146 -4.56 20.26 8.74
N GLU A 147 -4.71 19.55 9.86
CA GLU A 147 -5.71 18.49 9.96
C GLU A 147 -6.99 19.00 10.66
N THR A 148 -8.16 18.68 10.11
CA THR A 148 -9.47 18.99 10.70
C THR A 148 -10.27 17.72 10.91
N LYS A 149 -11.05 17.65 12.00
CA LYS A 149 -11.95 16.52 12.25
C LYS A 149 -13.16 16.61 11.33
N SER A 150 -13.46 15.52 10.62
CA SER A 150 -14.73 15.37 9.92
C SER A 150 -15.83 14.86 10.85
N LYS A 151 -16.98 14.45 10.28
CA LYS A 151 -18.03 13.73 10.98
C LYS A 151 -17.51 12.43 11.63
N LEU A 152 -18.03 12.12 12.82
CA LEU A 152 -17.84 10.84 13.51
C LEU A 152 -18.81 9.80 12.93
N PHE A 153 -18.29 8.64 12.54
CA PHE A 153 -19.09 7.53 12.03
C PHE A 153 -19.18 6.42 13.07
N ARG A 154 -20.21 5.57 12.90
CA ARG A 154 -20.35 4.32 13.63
C ARG A 154 -20.65 3.19 12.65
N THR A 155 -20.00 2.06 12.84
CA THR A 155 -20.31 0.86 12.07
C THR A 155 -21.69 0.33 12.40
N ASP A 156 -22.39 -0.14 11.38
CA ASP A 156 -23.66 -0.85 11.52
C ASP A 156 -23.45 -2.32 11.97
N LYS A 157 -24.53 -3.09 12.04
CA LYS A 157 -24.52 -4.52 12.40
C LYS A 157 -23.63 -5.40 11.52
N ASN A 158 -23.30 -4.95 10.30
CA ASN A 158 -22.40 -5.64 9.37
C ASN A 158 -20.97 -5.13 9.48
N GLY A 159 -20.66 -4.30 10.48
CA GLY A 159 -19.35 -3.69 10.64
C GLY A 159 -19.10 -2.58 9.62
N TYR A 160 -20.13 -2.10 8.91
CA TYR A 160 -19.97 -1.18 7.80
C TYR A 160 -20.24 0.27 8.18
N PHE A 161 -19.44 1.20 7.67
CA PHE A 161 -19.82 2.61 7.57
C PHE A 161 -19.32 3.20 6.26
N GLN A 162 -19.97 4.29 5.84
CA GLN A 162 -19.68 4.95 4.58
C GLN A 162 -19.32 6.41 4.83
N MET A 163 -18.24 6.83 4.15
CA MET A 163 -17.78 8.20 4.14
C MET A 163 -18.04 8.76 2.73
N ALA A 164 -19.01 9.67 2.64
CA ALA A 164 -19.25 10.44 1.43
C ALA A 164 -17.99 11.23 1.06
N SER A 165 -17.83 11.56 -0.23
CA SER A 165 -16.74 12.43 -0.69
C SER A 165 -16.73 13.73 0.12
N LEU A 166 -15.61 14.02 0.80
CA LEU A 166 -15.56 15.13 1.74
C LEU A 166 -15.39 16.50 1.03
N SER A 167 -15.05 16.52 -0.27
CA SER A 167 -15.28 17.65 -1.18
C SER A 167 -15.45 17.28 -2.67
N LYS A 168 -15.79 18.31 -3.45
CA LYS A 168 -15.81 18.28 -4.93
C LYS A 168 -14.42 18.44 -5.56
N ASN A 169 -13.38 18.68 -4.76
CA ASN A 169 -12.02 18.93 -5.24
C ASN A 169 -11.19 17.65 -5.28
N ARG A 170 -10.26 17.61 -6.23
CA ARG A 170 -9.48 16.42 -6.57
C ARG A 170 -8.44 16.14 -5.47
N TYR A 171 -8.45 14.92 -4.93
CA TYR A 171 -7.43 14.29 -4.06
C TYR A 171 -7.40 14.78 -2.61
N GLU A 172 -8.47 14.48 -1.87
CA GLU A 172 -8.46 14.66 -0.42
C GLU A 172 -7.66 13.57 0.26
N ARG A 173 -6.84 14.00 1.22
CA ARG A 173 -6.07 13.09 2.05
C ARG A 173 -6.70 13.04 3.43
N TYR A 174 -6.90 11.83 3.94
CA TYR A 174 -7.49 11.65 5.25
C TYR A 174 -6.82 10.51 6.01
N ARG A 175 -6.95 10.54 7.32
CA ARG A 175 -6.60 9.46 8.25
C ARG A 175 -7.83 9.05 9.01
N ILE A 176 -7.87 7.82 9.51
CA ILE A 176 -9.00 7.31 10.30
C ILE A 176 -8.53 6.77 11.63
N ASP A 177 -9.27 7.13 12.68
CA ASP A 177 -9.11 6.68 14.06
C ASP A 177 -10.29 5.78 14.44
N PHE A 178 -10.04 4.48 14.56
CA PHE A 178 -11.02 3.51 15.04
C PHE A 178 -10.90 3.33 16.54
N GLN A 179 -12.04 3.33 17.24
CA GLN A 179 -12.12 3.08 18.68
C GLN A 179 -13.28 2.16 19.01
N TYR A 180 -13.02 1.12 19.82
CA TYR A 180 -14.02 0.15 20.23
C TYR A 180 -13.66 -0.50 21.57
N ARG A 181 -14.51 -0.33 22.59
CA ARG A 181 -14.40 -1.02 23.90
C ARG A 181 -12.98 -0.98 24.53
N GLY A 182 -12.31 0.16 24.43
CA GLY A 182 -10.95 0.35 24.97
C GLY A 182 -9.81 -0.02 24.00
N ASP A 183 -10.11 -0.62 22.87
CA ASP A 183 -9.19 -0.80 21.75
C ASP A 183 -9.21 0.43 20.83
N ARG A 184 -8.06 0.72 20.22
CA ARG A 184 -7.89 1.81 19.26
C ARG A 184 -6.93 1.40 18.15
N LEU A 185 -7.26 1.80 16.93
CA LEU A 185 -6.38 1.67 15.77
C LEU A 185 -6.42 2.98 14.98
N PHE A 186 -5.34 3.75 15.08
CA PHE A 186 -5.17 4.96 14.28
C PHE A 186 -4.28 4.69 13.07
N LEU A 187 -4.83 4.94 11.88
CA LEU A 187 -4.12 4.74 10.62
C LEU A 187 -3.25 5.97 10.35
N GLU A 188 -1.94 5.87 10.66
CA GLU A 188 -1.00 7.00 10.53
C GLU A 188 -0.72 7.39 9.08
N ASP A 189 -0.98 6.52 8.11
CA ASP A 189 -0.81 6.85 6.70
C ASP A 189 -2.04 7.56 6.14
N TYR A 190 -1.80 8.54 5.28
CA TYR A 190 -2.88 9.23 4.59
C TYR A 190 -3.44 8.34 3.48
N PHE A 191 -4.72 8.03 3.58
CA PHE A 191 -5.50 7.57 2.45
C PHE A 191 -5.77 8.74 1.53
N THR A 192 -5.79 8.49 0.22
CA THR A 192 -6.19 9.49 -0.76
C THR A 192 -7.52 9.07 -1.36
N GLN A 193 -8.56 9.88 -1.16
CA GLN A 193 -9.79 9.75 -1.93
C GLN A 193 -9.53 10.35 -3.31
N GLY A 194 -9.20 9.49 -4.27
CA GLY A 194 -8.96 9.89 -5.65
C GLY A 194 -10.27 10.13 -6.38
N TYR A 195 -10.34 11.22 -7.15
CA TYR A 195 -11.37 11.38 -8.17
C TYR A 195 -11.08 10.36 -9.27
N ARG A 196 -11.69 9.18 -9.20
CA ARG A 196 -11.70 8.26 -10.33
C ARG A 196 -12.61 8.90 -11.35
N TYR A 197 -12.07 9.47 -12.42
CA TYR A 197 -12.90 9.80 -13.57
C TYR A 197 -13.76 8.56 -13.84
N PRO A 198 -15.09 8.69 -13.86
CA PRO A 198 -15.91 7.63 -14.41
C PRO A 198 -15.49 7.59 -15.87
N THR A 199 -14.45 6.84 -16.20
CA THR A 199 -14.29 6.32 -17.54
C THR A 199 -15.54 5.49 -17.71
N PRO A 200 -16.47 5.92 -18.57
CA PRO A 200 -17.65 5.12 -18.81
C PRO A 200 -17.10 3.76 -19.23
N ARG A 201 -17.37 2.71 -18.45
CA ARG A 201 -17.15 1.33 -18.89
C ARG A 201 -17.99 0.99 -20.13
N THR A 202 -18.83 1.93 -20.58
CA THR A 202 -19.60 1.91 -21.81
C THR A 202 -18.76 2.15 -23.06
N GLN A 203 -17.52 2.67 -22.96
CA GLN A 203 -16.63 2.68 -24.12
C GLN A 203 -16.00 1.31 -24.29
N ALA A 204 -16.50 0.59 -25.28
CA ALA A 204 -15.91 -0.62 -25.82
C ALA A 204 -14.40 -0.45 -26.02
N GLN A 205 -13.61 -1.21 -25.27
CA GLN A 205 -12.15 -1.21 -25.37
C GLN A 205 -11.69 -2.40 -26.21
N THR A 206 -11.17 -2.13 -27.40
CA THR A 206 -10.50 -3.16 -28.19
C THR A 206 -9.10 -3.43 -27.63
N ARG A 207 -8.83 -4.68 -27.28
CA ARG A 207 -7.52 -5.17 -26.86
C ARG A 207 -7.07 -6.30 -27.78
N THR A 208 -5.82 -6.23 -28.20
CA THR A 208 -5.16 -7.32 -28.94
C THR A 208 -4.17 -8.02 -28.02
N PHE A 209 -4.27 -9.34 -27.92
CA PHE A 209 -3.26 -10.16 -27.25
C PHE A 209 -2.39 -10.82 -28.31
N PHE A 210 -1.08 -10.64 -28.19
CA PHE A 210 -0.10 -11.26 -29.08
C PHE A 210 0.54 -12.48 -28.41
N PHE A 211 0.71 -13.52 -29.21
CA PHE A 211 1.43 -14.73 -28.88
C PHE A 211 2.54 -14.89 -29.90
N LEU A 212 3.76 -15.09 -29.41
CA LEU A 212 4.92 -15.41 -30.21
C LEU A 212 5.21 -16.91 -30.07
N ASP A 213 5.85 -17.52 -31.06
CA ASP A 213 6.27 -18.92 -30.95
C ASP A 213 7.37 -19.10 -29.87
N ARG A 214 8.12 -18.04 -29.57
CA ARG A 214 9.27 -18.01 -28.64
C ARG A 214 9.34 -16.68 -27.89
N ALA A 215 9.97 -16.73 -26.71
CA ALA A 215 10.23 -15.54 -25.90
C ALA A 215 11.44 -14.72 -26.38
N ILE A 216 12.40 -15.32 -27.09
CA ILE A 216 13.65 -14.66 -27.53
C ILE A 216 13.98 -15.08 -28.96
N TYR A 217 14.30 -14.09 -29.79
CA TYR A 217 14.79 -14.25 -31.16
C TYR A 217 16.22 -13.72 -31.29
N ARG A 218 17.03 -14.38 -32.11
CA ARG A 218 18.38 -13.97 -32.49
C ARG A 218 18.37 -13.24 -33.83
N PRO A 219 19.38 -12.42 -34.13
CA PRO A 219 19.49 -11.74 -35.44
C PRO A 219 19.35 -12.73 -36.61
N GLY A 220 18.55 -12.36 -37.61
CA GLY A 220 18.26 -13.17 -38.80
C GLY A 220 17.15 -14.23 -38.62
N GLN A 221 16.58 -14.39 -37.43
CA GLN A 221 15.43 -15.25 -37.23
C GLN A 221 14.13 -14.53 -37.62
N THR A 222 13.27 -15.22 -38.37
CA THR A 222 11.89 -14.78 -38.65
C THR A 222 11.06 -14.78 -37.37
N VAL A 223 10.35 -13.69 -37.13
CA VAL A 223 9.45 -13.54 -35.98
C VAL A 223 8.05 -13.97 -36.38
N TYR A 224 7.52 -15.04 -35.77
CA TYR A 224 6.15 -15.49 -36.00
C TYR A 224 5.24 -15.02 -34.88
N PHE A 225 4.06 -14.51 -35.24
CA PHE A 225 3.07 -14.07 -34.26
C PHE A 225 1.65 -14.50 -34.59
N LYS A 226 0.84 -14.64 -33.54
CA LYS A 226 -0.61 -14.73 -33.60
C LYS A 226 -1.23 -13.67 -32.70
N GLY A 227 -2.20 -12.92 -33.22
CA GLY A 227 -3.00 -11.97 -32.47
C GLY A 227 -4.42 -12.47 -32.27
N ILE A 228 -5.03 -12.16 -31.13
CA ILE A 228 -6.48 -12.27 -30.89
C ILE A 228 -7.02 -10.90 -30.48
N MET A 229 -8.07 -10.45 -31.16
CA MET A 229 -8.73 -9.18 -30.90
C MET A 229 -10.01 -9.42 -30.10
N ILE A 230 -10.08 -8.79 -28.94
CA ILE A 230 -11.22 -8.85 -28.02
C ILE A 230 -11.69 -7.42 -27.78
N GLU A 231 -12.99 -7.21 -27.78
CA GLU A 231 -13.61 -5.99 -27.30
C GLU A 231 -14.25 -6.24 -25.94
N SER A 232 -13.90 -5.40 -24.97
CA SER A 232 -14.46 -5.43 -23.63
C SER A 232 -15.39 -4.24 -23.44
N SER A 233 -16.65 -4.50 -23.11
CA SER A 233 -17.65 -3.47 -22.78
C SER A 233 -18.49 -3.95 -21.62
N GLU A 234 -18.73 -3.10 -20.62
CA GLU A 234 -19.64 -3.39 -19.50
C GLU A 234 -19.37 -4.70 -18.72
N GLY A 235 -18.16 -5.25 -18.79
CA GLY A 235 -17.78 -6.50 -18.13
C GLY A 235 -17.98 -7.75 -18.98
N GLU A 236 -18.47 -7.59 -20.21
CA GLU A 236 -18.54 -8.64 -21.22
C GLU A 236 -17.35 -8.55 -22.18
N ASN A 237 -16.93 -9.71 -22.71
CA ASN A 237 -15.84 -9.83 -23.66
C ASN A 237 -16.36 -10.50 -24.93
N GLN A 238 -16.15 -9.86 -26.08
CA GLN A 238 -16.50 -10.42 -27.38
C GLN A 238 -15.28 -10.46 -28.30
N ILE A 239 -15.14 -11.54 -29.07
CA ILE A 239 -14.14 -11.62 -30.14
C ILE A 239 -14.54 -10.67 -31.28
N LEU A 240 -13.56 -10.19 -32.04
CA LEU A 240 -13.78 -9.29 -33.18
C LEU A 240 -13.43 -9.96 -34.52
N PRO A 241 -14.33 -10.74 -35.16
CA PRO A 241 -14.13 -11.27 -36.51
C PRO A 241 -14.14 -10.20 -37.61
N GLY A 242 -13.44 -10.45 -38.71
CA GLY A 242 -13.46 -9.59 -39.91
C GLY A 242 -12.87 -8.19 -39.71
N ARG A 243 -12.18 -7.95 -38.58
CA ARG A 243 -11.64 -6.65 -38.20
C ARG A 243 -10.31 -6.43 -38.91
N LYS A 244 -10.23 -5.35 -39.70
CA LYS A 244 -8.98 -4.89 -40.30
C LYS A 244 -8.08 -4.28 -39.23
N THR A 245 -6.79 -4.59 -39.29
CA THR A 245 -5.78 -4.09 -38.37
C THR A 245 -4.40 -4.05 -39.04
N THR A 246 -3.49 -3.26 -38.49
CA THR A 246 -2.11 -3.16 -38.97
C THR A 246 -1.16 -3.51 -37.83
N VAL A 247 -0.34 -4.54 -38.03
CA VAL A 247 0.73 -4.90 -37.09
C VAL A 247 2.01 -4.24 -37.56
N THR A 248 2.70 -3.53 -36.66
CA THR A 248 3.94 -2.81 -36.99
C THR A 248 5.08 -3.32 -36.12
N LEU A 249 6.21 -3.65 -36.75
CA LEU A 249 7.46 -4.01 -36.08
C LEU A 249 8.28 -2.74 -35.85
N TYR A 250 8.71 -2.52 -34.61
CA TYR A 250 9.60 -1.42 -34.22
C TYR A 250 10.95 -1.95 -33.74
N ASP A 251 12.01 -1.19 -33.99
CA ASP A 251 13.33 -1.47 -33.41
C ASP A 251 13.45 -0.97 -31.96
N VAL A 252 14.62 -1.19 -31.34
CA VAL A 252 14.91 -0.76 -29.97
C VAL A 252 14.87 0.76 -29.76
N ASN A 253 14.93 1.54 -30.84
CA ASN A 253 14.83 3.00 -30.82
C ASN A 253 13.41 3.50 -31.15
N ASN A 254 12.41 2.60 -31.13
CA ASN A 254 11.03 2.87 -31.53
C ASN A 254 10.89 3.35 -33.00
N GLN A 255 11.81 2.98 -33.88
CA GLN A 255 11.71 3.26 -35.31
C GLN A 255 10.97 2.14 -36.02
N LYS A 256 10.05 2.49 -36.92
CA LYS A 256 9.29 1.51 -37.71
C LYS A 256 10.23 0.75 -38.64
N VAL A 257 10.27 -0.57 -38.49
CA VAL A 257 11.03 -1.50 -39.34
C VAL A 257 10.16 -2.02 -40.48
N ALA A 258 8.95 -2.49 -40.16
CA ALA A 258 8.02 -3.08 -41.12
C ALA A 258 6.56 -2.99 -40.64
N SER A 259 5.59 -3.20 -41.54
CA SER A 259 4.17 -3.31 -41.18
C SER A 259 3.42 -4.30 -42.06
N LEU A 260 2.42 -4.96 -41.49
CA LEU A 260 1.52 -5.89 -42.16
C LEU A 260 0.06 -5.49 -41.92
N ASP A 261 -0.70 -5.33 -43.00
CA ASP A 261 -2.15 -5.17 -42.93
C ASP A 261 -2.81 -6.56 -42.91
N LEU A 262 -3.62 -6.79 -41.89
CA LEU A 262 -4.25 -8.07 -41.60
C LEU A 262 -5.74 -7.90 -41.34
N THR A 263 -6.49 -8.99 -41.47
CA THR A 263 -7.90 -9.07 -41.10
C THR A 263 -8.10 -10.28 -40.19
N SER A 264 -8.81 -10.10 -39.08
CA SER A 264 -9.12 -11.21 -38.18
C SER A 264 -10.11 -12.21 -38.81
N ASN A 265 -9.92 -13.48 -38.50
CA ASN A 265 -10.81 -14.57 -38.93
C ASN A 265 -12.05 -14.69 -38.04
N ASP A 266 -12.88 -15.71 -38.30
CA ASP A 266 -14.14 -15.99 -37.57
C ASP A 266 -13.96 -16.19 -36.05
N TYR A 267 -12.73 -16.45 -35.60
CA TYR A 267 -12.38 -16.59 -34.18
C TYR A 267 -11.78 -15.31 -33.59
N GLY A 268 -11.83 -14.19 -34.31
CA GLY A 268 -11.21 -12.93 -33.90
C GLY A 268 -9.68 -12.96 -33.89
N THR A 269 -9.06 -13.92 -34.59
CA THR A 269 -7.60 -14.10 -34.61
C THR A 269 -6.97 -13.75 -35.95
N PHE A 270 -5.71 -13.33 -35.94
CA PHE A 270 -4.89 -13.14 -37.14
C PHE A 270 -3.47 -13.65 -36.88
N SER A 271 -2.69 -13.91 -37.93
CA SER A 271 -1.29 -14.34 -37.81
C SER A 271 -0.44 -13.73 -38.91
N GLY A 272 0.85 -13.58 -38.66
CA GLY A 272 1.82 -13.07 -39.62
C GLY A 272 3.24 -13.33 -39.18
N SER A 273 4.20 -12.84 -39.97
CA SER A 273 5.62 -12.94 -39.67
C SER A 273 6.41 -11.75 -40.21
N PHE A 274 7.50 -11.41 -39.53
CA PHE A 274 8.49 -10.42 -39.97
C PHE A 274 9.86 -11.05 -40.19
#